data_AF-A0A965ECX1-F1
#
_entry.id   AF-A0A965ECX1-F1
#
_cell.length_a   1.000
_cell.length_b   1.000
_cell.length_c   1.000
_cell.angle_alpha   90.00
_cell.angle_beta   90.00
_cell.angle_gamma   90.00
#
_symmetry.space_group_name_H-M   'P 1'
#
loop_
_entity.id
_entity.type
_entity.pdbx_description
1 polymer ?
#
loop_
_entity_poly.entity_id
_entity_poly.type
_entity_poly.pdbx_seq_one_letter_code
_entity_poly.pdbx_strand_id
1 'polypeptide(L)'
;MIATAIGVAIELGAVTAYVGDVAFVHDVSSLAMLAARGLDVRIVVTNNDGGAIFSYLPQASTVSAATFEKLFGTPHGTDIAAVARGFGLRVEQPRSVGELREALAAPGPSVVVVNTDRTVDHAVHGRLNAAISEAVDSALAG
;
A
#
# COMPACT_ATOMS: atom_id res chain seq x y z
N MET A 1 -12.01 1.59 4.49
CA MET A 1 -11.18 1.02 3.41
C MET A 1 -11.23 -0.50 3.43
N ILE A 2 -10.71 -1.14 4.48
CA ILE A 2 -10.83 -2.58 4.74
C ILE A 2 -12.29 -2.99 4.94
N ALA A 3 -13.06 -2.24 5.75
CA ALA A 3 -14.50 -2.52 5.94
C ALA A 3 -15.28 -2.49 4.61
N THR A 4 -14.90 -1.59 3.71
CA THR A 4 -15.51 -1.47 2.37
C THR A 4 -15.19 -2.70 1.53
N ALA A 5 -13.93 -3.17 1.51
CA ALA A 5 -13.54 -4.39 0.80
C ALA A 5 -14.28 -5.63 1.32
N ILE A 6 -14.44 -5.73 2.64
CA ILE A 6 -15.28 -6.77 3.28
C ILE A 6 -16.72 -6.69 2.77
N GLY A 7 -17.30 -5.49 2.73
CA GLY A 7 -18.65 -5.26 2.21
C GLY A 7 -18.82 -5.71 0.76
N VAL A 8 -17.85 -5.38 -0.11
CA VAL A 8 -17.86 -5.81 -1.51
C VAL A 8 -17.74 -7.33 -1.63
N ALA A 9 -16.90 -7.97 -0.80
CA ALA A 9 -16.71 -9.42 -0.83
C ALA A 9 -17.93 -10.22 -0.38
N ILE A 10 -18.80 -9.64 0.43
CA ILE A 10 -20.08 -10.29 0.79
C ILE A 10 -20.95 -10.51 -0.46
N GLU A 11 -20.90 -9.59 -1.41
CA GLU A 11 -21.68 -9.69 -2.66
C GLU A 11 -20.92 -10.44 -3.76
N LEU A 12 -19.63 -10.14 -3.95
CA LEU A 12 -18.83 -10.66 -5.07
C LEU A 12 -18.08 -11.95 -4.76
N GLY A 13 -18.09 -12.41 -3.50
CA GLY A 13 -17.40 -13.61 -3.04
C GLY A 13 -15.91 -13.41 -2.75
N ALA A 14 -15.12 -13.03 -3.75
CA ALA A 14 -13.67 -12.87 -3.63
C ALA A 14 -13.21 -11.45 -4.01
N VAL A 15 -12.36 -10.85 -3.16
CA VAL A 15 -11.86 -9.47 -3.36
C VAL A 15 -10.37 -9.40 -3.05
N THR A 16 -9.61 -8.73 -3.91
CA THR A 16 -8.27 -8.23 -3.57
C THR A 16 -8.34 -6.72 -3.41
N ALA A 17 -8.06 -6.22 -2.22
CA ALA A 17 -8.00 -4.80 -1.91
C ALA A 17 -6.54 -4.34 -1.85
N TYR A 18 -6.22 -3.27 -2.56
CA TYR A 18 -4.90 -2.63 -2.51
C TYR A 18 -4.99 -1.32 -1.74
N VAL A 19 -4.20 -1.17 -0.68
CA VAL A 19 -4.23 -0.02 0.22
C VAL A 19 -2.81 0.41 0.60
N GLY A 20 -2.66 1.68 0.98
CA GLY A 20 -1.44 2.15 1.67
C GLY A 20 -1.44 1.75 3.14
N ASP A 21 -0.27 1.79 3.77
CA ASP A 21 -0.03 1.58 5.20
C ASP A 21 -0.82 2.52 6.11
N VAL A 22 -0.82 3.84 5.88
CA VAL A 22 -1.59 4.81 6.68
C VAL A 22 -3.08 4.50 6.63
N ALA A 23 -3.57 4.13 5.44
CA ALA A 23 -4.94 3.69 5.19
C ALA A 23 -5.28 2.38 5.92
N PHE A 24 -4.34 1.44 5.94
CA PHE A 24 -4.47 0.19 6.68
C PHE A 24 -4.54 0.43 8.18
N VAL A 25 -3.61 1.23 8.73
CA VAL A 25 -3.55 1.57 10.15
C VAL A 25 -4.82 2.31 10.60
N HIS A 26 -5.34 3.21 9.78
CA HIS A 26 -6.59 3.93 10.05
C HIS A 26 -7.79 2.98 10.20
N ASP A 27 -7.86 1.91 9.41
CA ASP A 27 -9.01 0.98 9.37
C ASP A 27 -8.69 -0.41 9.96
N VAL A 28 -7.66 -0.50 10.80
CA VAL A 28 -7.09 -1.76 11.30
C VAL A 28 -8.08 -2.59 12.13
N SER A 29 -9.01 -1.95 12.83
CA SER A 29 -10.02 -2.64 13.64
C SER A 29 -10.96 -3.50 12.79
N SER A 30 -11.12 -3.17 11.51
CA SER A 30 -11.93 -3.94 10.55
C SER A 30 -11.36 -5.35 10.28
N LEU A 31 -10.09 -5.61 10.62
CA LEU A 31 -9.50 -6.95 10.54
C LEU A 31 -10.22 -7.96 11.45
N ALA A 32 -10.78 -7.53 12.58
CA ALA A 32 -11.59 -8.39 13.45
C ALA A 32 -12.82 -8.94 12.70
N MET A 33 -13.47 -8.11 11.87
CA MET A 33 -14.59 -8.54 11.06
C MET A 33 -14.16 -9.50 9.96
N LEU A 34 -13.01 -9.26 9.33
CA LEU A 34 -12.47 -10.16 8.31
C LEU A 34 -12.16 -11.54 8.88
N ALA A 35 -11.44 -11.59 10.01
CA ALA A 35 -11.08 -12.83 10.69
C ALA A 35 -12.31 -13.65 11.10
N ALA A 36 -13.37 -12.99 11.58
CA ALA A 36 -14.58 -13.66 12.04
C ALA A 36 -15.45 -14.25 10.90
N ARG A 37 -15.37 -13.70 9.68
CA ARG A 37 -16.26 -14.08 8.57
C ARG A 37 -15.65 -15.08 7.60
N GLY A 38 -14.33 -15.26 7.60
CA GLY A 38 -13.65 -16.20 6.70
C GLY A 38 -13.86 -15.90 5.22
N LEU A 39 -14.12 -14.63 4.86
CA LEU A 39 -14.32 -14.20 3.48
C LEU A 39 -13.00 -14.29 2.70
N ASP A 40 -13.09 -14.57 1.39
CA ASP A 40 -11.94 -14.55 0.49
C ASP A 40 -11.54 -13.10 0.15
N VAL A 41 -11.02 -12.40 1.17
CA VAL A 41 -10.48 -11.04 1.04
C VAL A 41 -8.98 -11.06 1.23
N ARG A 42 -8.26 -10.62 0.22
CA ARG A 42 -6.82 -10.38 0.29
C ARG A 42 -6.55 -8.89 0.39
N ILE A 43 -5.88 -8.46 1.45
CA ILE A 43 -5.49 -7.07 1.66
C ILE A 43 -4.01 -6.95 1.30
N VAL A 44 -3.72 -6.30 0.19
CA VAL A 44 -2.35 -5.94 -0.20
C VAL A 44 -2.05 -4.55 0.35
N VAL A 45 -1.03 -4.47 1.19
CA VAL A 45 -0.61 -3.24 1.84
C VAL A 45 0.74 -2.82 1.28
N THR A 46 0.80 -1.64 0.68
CA THR A 46 2.09 -1.01 0.36
C THR A 46 2.54 -0.23 1.58
N ASN A 47 3.68 -0.63 2.14
CA ASN A 47 4.20 -0.10 3.39
C ASN A 47 5.51 0.63 3.15
N ASN A 48 5.46 1.97 3.25
CA ASN A 48 6.61 2.86 3.17
C ASN A 48 6.75 3.75 4.42
N ASP A 49 6.06 3.36 5.51
CA ASP A 49 5.98 4.03 6.81
C ASP A 49 5.53 5.49 6.68
N GLY A 50 4.43 5.72 5.93
CA GLY A 50 3.82 7.04 5.90
C GLY A 50 3.14 7.51 4.62
N GLY A 51 2.85 8.82 4.59
CA GLY A 51 2.16 9.49 3.49
C GLY A 51 3.07 9.78 2.29
N ALA A 52 3.66 8.77 1.65
CA ALA A 52 4.61 8.97 0.55
C ALA A 52 4.08 9.84 -0.60
N ILE A 53 2.75 9.90 -0.79
CA ILE A 53 2.09 10.75 -1.80
C ILE A 53 2.45 12.25 -1.67
N PHE A 54 2.65 12.75 -0.44
CA PHE A 54 2.99 14.16 -0.23
C PHE A 54 4.39 14.50 -0.76
N SER A 55 5.25 13.49 -0.98
CA SER A 55 6.59 13.69 -1.55
C SER A 55 6.53 14.14 -3.01
N TYR A 56 5.41 13.92 -3.70
CA TYR A 56 5.18 14.35 -5.08
C TYR A 56 4.56 15.74 -5.20
N LEU A 57 4.19 16.35 -4.07
CA LEU A 57 3.51 17.64 -4.06
C LEU A 57 4.48 18.77 -3.74
N PRO A 58 4.17 20.03 -4.13
CA PRO A 58 5.09 21.16 -3.97
C PRO A 58 5.58 21.34 -2.53
N GLN A 59 4.81 20.91 -1.53
CA GLN A 59 5.17 21.06 -0.12
C GLN A 59 6.44 20.31 0.25
N ALA A 60 6.80 19.25 -0.48
CA ALA A 60 8.06 18.52 -0.29
C ALA A 60 9.31 19.41 -0.46
N SER A 61 9.20 20.48 -1.26
CA SER A 61 10.30 21.42 -1.52
C SER A 61 10.16 22.77 -0.81
N THR A 62 9.02 23.06 -0.20
CA THR A 62 8.73 24.40 0.36
C THR A 62 8.92 24.50 1.86
N VAL A 63 9.05 23.36 2.56
CA VAL A 63 9.33 23.31 4.00
C VAL A 63 10.61 22.52 4.27
N SER A 64 11.19 22.68 5.47
CA SER A 64 12.33 21.86 5.87
C SER A 64 11.96 20.37 5.90
N ALA A 65 12.91 19.48 5.64
CA ALA A 65 12.68 18.03 5.70
C ALA A 65 12.08 17.58 7.05
N ALA A 66 12.53 18.17 8.16
CA ALA A 66 11.99 17.86 9.49
C ALA A 66 10.52 18.31 9.64
N THR A 67 10.17 19.47 9.09
CA THR A 67 8.78 19.97 9.05
C THR A 67 7.91 19.10 8.15
N PHE A 68 8.46 18.67 7.00
CA PHE A 68 7.77 17.80 6.07
C PHE A 68 7.44 16.44 6.71
N GLU A 69 8.42 15.78 7.33
CA GLU A 69 8.22 14.50 8.02
C GLU A 69 7.15 14.61 9.11
N LYS A 70 7.21 15.67 9.91
CA LYS A 70 6.26 15.90 11.00
C LYS A 70 4.83 16.15 10.51
N LEU A 71 4.65 16.89 9.42
CA LEU A 71 3.32 17.34 8.97
C LEU A 71 2.70 16.42 7.91
N PHE A 72 3.52 15.74 7.12
CA PHE A 72 3.09 14.99 5.95
C PHE A 72 3.64 13.57 5.91
N GLY A 73 4.87 13.36 6.39
CA GLY A 73 5.50 12.04 6.45
C GLY A 73 4.66 11.02 7.21
N THR A 74 4.07 11.40 8.35
CA THR A 74 3.21 10.52 9.17
C THR A 74 3.85 9.16 9.48
N PRO A 75 5.14 9.09 9.90
CA PRO A 75 5.76 7.84 10.28
C PRO A 75 5.02 7.26 11.48
N HIS A 76 4.47 6.06 11.31
CA HIS A 76 3.61 5.44 12.31
C HIS A 76 4.30 4.29 13.05
N GLY A 77 5.44 3.79 12.53
CA GLY A 77 6.27 2.78 13.19
C GLY A 77 5.54 1.47 13.49
N THR A 78 4.42 1.23 12.80
CA THR A 78 3.55 0.09 13.08
C THR A 78 4.06 -1.13 12.34
N ASP A 79 4.32 -2.21 13.07
CA ASP A 79 4.54 -3.53 12.45
C ASP A 79 3.20 -4.09 11.96
N ILE A 80 2.82 -3.72 10.73
CA ILE A 80 1.58 -4.13 10.07
C ILE A 80 1.46 -5.66 10.04
N ALA A 81 2.58 -6.35 9.82
CA ALA A 81 2.60 -7.80 9.76
C ALA A 81 2.30 -8.41 11.14
N ALA A 82 2.88 -7.88 12.21
CA ALA A 82 2.57 -8.33 13.58
C ALA A 82 1.13 -8.01 13.99
N VAL A 83 0.63 -6.83 13.62
CA VAL A 83 -0.75 -6.43 13.88
C VAL A 83 -1.73 -7.37 13.19
N ALA A 84 -1.56 -7.63 11.90
CA ALA A 84 -2.41 -8.55 11.15
C ALA A 84 -2.38 -9.98 11.73
N ARG A 85 -1.20 -10.48 12.11
CA ARG A 85 -1.06 -11.74 12.84
C ARG A 85 -1.80 -11.73 14.19
N GLY A 86 -1.79 -10.60 14.90
CA GLY A 86 -2.51 -10.40 16.16
C GLY A 86 -4.03 -10.54 16.03
N PHE A 87 -4.59 -10.23 14.86
CA PHE A 87 -6.00 -10.50 14.52
C PHE A 87 -6.25 -11.94 14.03
N GLY A 88 -5.22 -12.80 14.02
CA GLY A 88 -5.33 -14.19 13.58
C GLY A 88 -5.32 -14.38 12.07
N LEU A 89 -4.92 -13.36 11.29
CA LEU A 89 -4.88 -13.45 9.83
C LEU A 89 -3.55 -14.02 9.33
N ARG A 90 -3.61 -14.75 8.21
CA ARG A 90 -2.40 -15.17 7.47
C ARG A 90 -1.71 -13.92 6.89
N VAL A 91 -0.40 -13.86 7.03
CA VAL A 91 0.42 -12.73 6.56
C VAL A 91 1.54 -13.22 5.65
N GLU A 92 1.65 -12.59 4.48
CA GLU A 92 2.74 -12.79 3.51
C GLU A 92 3.58 -11.51 3.42
N GLN A 93 4.91 -11.65 3.28
CA GLN A 93 5.84 -10.52 3.11
C GLN A 93 6.76 -10.80 1.91
N PRO A 94 6.24 -10.74 0.68
CA PRO A 94 6.99 -11.10 -0.51
C PRO A 94 8.17 -10.14 -0.71
N ARG A 95 9.33 -10.71 -1.05
CA ARG A 95 10.57 -9.99 -1.37
C ARG A 95 10.88 -9.99 -2.87
N SER A 96 10.04 -10.64 -3.66
CA SER A 96 10.17 -10.73 -5.11
C SER A 96 8.81 -10.70 -5.80
N VAL A 97 8.80 -10.37 -7.09
CA VAL A 97 7.58 -10.42 -7.92
C VAL A 97 7.02 -11.85 -7.99
N GLY A 98 7.89 -12.87 -7.95
CA GLY A 98 7.46 -14.28 -7.91
C GLY A 98 6.66 -14.58 -6.64
N GLU A 99 7.22 -14.27 -5.47
CA GLU A 99 6.54 -14.44 -4.18
C GLU A 99 5.24 -13.63 -4.10
N LEU A 100 5.22 -12.41 -4.66
CA LEU A 100 3.99 -11.62 -4.72
C LEU A 100 2.92 -12.30 -5.55
N ARG A 101 3.27 -12.86 -6.73
CA ARG A 101 2.31 -13.62 -7.55
C ARG A 101 1.76 -14.83 -6.82
N GLU A 102 2.62 -15.57 -6.10
CA GLU A 102 2.21 -16.72 -5.30
C GLU A 102 1.24 -16.30 -4.18
N ALA A 103 1.56 -15.24 -3.45
CA ALA A 103 0.70 -14.68 -2.41
C ALA A 103 -0.67 -14.22 -2.97
N LEU A 104 -0.69 -13.64 -4.18
CA LEU A 104 -1.92 -13.22 -4.87
C LEU A 104 -2.71 -14.39 -5.48
N ALA A 105 -2.11 -15.56 -5.63
CA ALA A 105 -2.81 -16.76 -6.12
C ALA A 105 -3.51 -17.53 -4.97
N ALA A 106 -3.01 -17.43 -3.74
CA ALA A 106 -3.52 -18.18 -2.58
C ALA A 106 -4.78 -17.53 -1.95
N PRO A 107 -5.91 -18.24 -1.75
CA PRO A 107 -7.18 -17.66 -1.28
C PRO A 107 -7.08 -16.99 0.10
N GLY A 108 -7.88 -15.96 0.32
CA GLY A 108 -8.02 -15.26 1.59
C GLY A 108 -8.78 -16.03 2.67
N PRO A 109 -8.96 -15.44 3.87
CA PRO A 109 -8.53 -14.09 4.23
C PRO A 109 -7.01 -14.01 4.48
N SER A 110 -6.35 -12.98 3.93
CA SER A 110 -4.92 -12.77 4.14
C SER A 110 -4.50 -11.31 4.00
N VAL A 111 -3.35 -10.97 4.59
CA VAL A 111 -2.69 -9.68 4.42
C VAL A 111 -1.34 -9.89 3.75
N VAL A 112 -1.09 -9.21 2.64
CA VAL A 112 0.18 -9.23 1.92
C VAL A 112 0.85 -7.88 2.12
N VAL A 113 1.95 -7.84 2.86
CA VAL A 113 2.67 -6.60 3.17
C VAL A 113 3.85 -6.47 2.22
N VAL A 114 3.78 -5.47 1.34
CA VAL A 114 4.84 -5.12 0.40
C VAL A 114 5.59 -3.93 0.98
N ASN A 115 6.76 -4.19 1.56
CA ASN A 115 7.62 -3.15 2.09
C ASN A 115 8.35 -2.45 0.94
N THR A 116 8.23 -1.13 0.88
CA THR A 116 8.80 -0.27 -0.16
C THR A 116 9.60 0.85 0.47
N ASP A 117 10.67 1.28 -0.20
CA ASP A 117 11.47 2.41 0.25
C ASP A 117 10.98 3.69 -0.44
N ARG A 118 10.47 4.63 0.36
CA ARG A 118 9.95 5.93 -0.11
C ARG A 118 10.94 6.72 -0.96
N THR A 119 12.23 6.61 -0.68
CA THR A 119 13.28 7.30 -1.45
C THR A 119 13.51 6.66 -2.81
N VAL A 120 13.42 5.33 -2.89
CA VAL A 120 13.55 4.57 -4.12
C VAL A 120 12.30 4.75 -4.99
N ASP A 121 11.11 4.74 -4.39
CA ASP A 121 9.83 4.92 -5.09
C ASP A 121 9.75 6.28 -5.78
N HIS A 122 10.15 7.36 -5.09
CA HIS A 122 10.19 8.69 -5.69
C HIS A 122 11.15 8.76 -6.88
N ALA A 123 12.33 8.14 -6.76
CA ALA A 123 13.31 8.10 -7.85
C ALA A 123 12.83 7.24 -9.04
N VAL A 124 12.12 6.14 -8.80
CA VAL A 124 11.48 5.33 -9.85
C VAL A 124 10.38 6.13 -10.54
N HIS A 125 9.52 6.79 -9.77
CA HIS A 125 8.42 7.59 -10.29
C HIS A 125 8.94 8.78 -11.13
N GLY A 126 9.98 9.47 -10.65
CA GLY A 126 10.65 10.54 -11.40
C GLY A 126 11.25 10.06 -12.72
N ARG A 127 11.92 8.90 -12.73
CA ARG A 127 12.45 8.29 -13.97
C ARG A 127 11.35 7.89 -14.94
N LEU A 128 10.24 7.35 -14.44
CA LEU A 128 9.11 6.95 -15.27
C LEU A 128 8.42 8.19 -15.88
N ASN A 129 8.21 9.25 -15.09
CA ASN A 129 7.64 10.50 -15.59
C ASN A 129 8.56 11.18 -16.61
N ALA A 130 9.88 11.19 -16.38
CA ALA A 130 10.85 11.69 -17.37
C ALA A 130 10.78 10.91 -18.68
N ALA A 131 10.75 9.58 -18.61
CA ALA A 131 10.63 8.73 -19.79
C ALA A 131 9.30 8.92 -20.54
N ILE A 132 8.19 9.13 -19.81
CA ILE A 132 6.88 9.43 -20.40
C ILE A 132 6.90 10.81 -21.08
N SER A 133 7.43 11.84 -20.42
CA SER A 133 7.55 13.18 -21.00
C SER A 133 8.40 13.19 -22.26
N GLU A 134 9.56 12.52 -22.25
CA GLU A 134 10.44 12.42 -23.41
C GLU A 134 9.78 11.69 -24.60
N ALA A 135 9.02 10.63 -24.32
CA ALA A 135 8.25 9.92 -25.33
C ALA A 135 7.09 10.76 -25.91
N VAL A 136 6.42 11.55 -25.08
CA VAL A 136 5.33 12.45 -25.50
C VAL A 136 5.87 13.62 -26.32
N ASP A 137 6.96 14.26 -25.89
CA ASP A 137 7.59 15.38 -26.63
C ASP A 137 8.09 14.93 -27.99
N SER A 138 8.68 13.73 -28.08
CA SER A 138 9.12 13.13 -29.34
C SER A 138 7.96 12.84 -30.30
N ALA A 139 6.79 12.46 -29.77
CA ALA A 139 5.59 12.18 -30.57
C ALA A 139 4.85 13.44 -31.02
N LEU A 140 5.02 14.57 -30.33
CA LEU A 140 4.43 15.87 -30.68
C LEU A 140 5.34 16.72 -31.58
N ALA A 141 6.63 16.40 -31.67
CA ALA A 141 7.61 17.07 -32.52
C ALA A 141 7.74 16.48 -33.94
N GLY A 142 7.00 15.39 -34.25
CA GLY A 142 6.91 14.75 -35.57
C GLY A 142 5.53 14.92 -36.18
#